data_AF-A0A6H2BYQ9-F1
#
_entry.id   AF-A0A6H2BYQ9-F1
#
_cell.length_a   1.000
_cell.length_b   1.000
_cell.length_c   1.000
_cell.angle_alpha   90.00
_cell.angle_beta   90.00
_cell.angle_gamma   90.00
#
_symmetry.space_group_name_H-M   'P 1'
#
loop_
_entity.id
_entity.type
_entity.pdbx_description
1 polymer ?
#
loop_
_entity_poly.entity_id
_entity_poly.type
_entity_poly.pdbx_seq_one_letter_code
_entity_poly.pdbx_strand_id
1 'polypeptide(L)'
;MSETYQAERTISSIFKEQKQIDDVIHRLLDRGVSSDYISVLGRNFQSETRIAGFITKRDVILGGLRTGAIFGSLFGSFLSLLTGVGVLFIPFVGPIVAAGPIGAILLGAASGALAGSAGAGLVSVLTALGMSEDKATVYQTRLEAGEFLLMIEVPINRSGEFQLLLESSGGEEINIIGKTLPHPCPGKCKNSDDLSPEVRTHLSPEAQNIFIERYNTALNDNMDKLTSEQMAWDEVHKRFDEDENGVWSKVKVLR
;
A
#
# COMPACT_ATOMS: atom_id res chain seq x y z
N MET A 1 30.72 -4.18 -7.71
CA MET A 1 29.45 -4.92 -7.76
C MET A 1 28.48 -4.15 -6.89
N SER A 2 27.44 -3.53 -7.46
CA SER A 2 26.39 -2.90 -6.65
C SER A 2 25.66 -4.02 -5.90
N GLU A 3 25.73 -4.04 -4.57
CA GLU A 3 24.84 -4.90 -3.79
C GLU A 3 23.41 -4.58 -4.23
N THR A 4 22.73 -5.57 -4.79
CA THR A 4 21.31 -5.44 -5.12
C THR A 4 20.58 -5.22 -3.81
N TYR A 5 19.82 -4.12 -3.70
CA TYR A 5 19.00 -3.84 -2.53
C TYR A 5 17.99 -4.98 -2.35
N GLN A 6 18.23 -5.84 -1.36
CA GLN A 6 17.36 -6.95 -1.00
C GLN A 6 16.67 -6.57 0.32
N ALA A 7 15.40 -6.22 0.24
CA ALA A 7 14.62 -5.94 1.43
C ALA A 7 14.25 -7.25 2.13
N GLU A 8 14.43 -7.31 3.44
CA GLU A 8 14.16 -8.51 4.25
C GLU A 8 13.34 -8.20 5.50
N ARG A 9 13.35 -6.95 5.95
CA ARG A 9 12.65 -6.49 7.15
C ARG A 9 11.85 -5.25 6.87
N THR A 10 10.72 -5.11 7.55
CA THR A 10 9.94 -3.87 7.54
C THR A 10 10.15 -3.13 8.86
N ILE A 11 10.61 -1.88 8.78
CA ILE A 11 10.67 -0.97 9.91
C ILE A 11 9.51 0.01 9.77
N SER A 12 8.75 0.20 10.84
CA SER A 12 7.60 1.10 10.88
C SER A 12 7.72 2.09 12.02
N SER A 13 7.22 3.31 11.82
CA SER A 13 7.29 4.39 12.81
C SER A 13 6.18 5.42 12.60
N ILE A 14 5.76 6.05 13.69
CA ILE A 14 4.78 7.12 13.70
C ILE A 14 5.46 8.48 13.74
N PHE A 15 5.00 9.42 12.92
CA PHE A 15 5.45 10.80 12.89
C PHE A 15 4.28 11.75 13.15
N LYS A 16 4.52 12.79 13.94
CA LYS A 16 3.47 13.75 14.34
C LYS A 16 3.17 14.77 13.25
N GLU A 17 4.22 15.20 12.54
CA GLU A 17 4.13 16.29 11.59
C GLU A 17 4.51 15.85 10.18
N GLN A 18 3.81 16.41 9.19
CA GLN A 18 4.10 16.16 7.78
C GLN A 18 5.54 16.51 7.41
N LYS A 19 6.11 17.57 8.00
CA LYS A 19 7.49 17.98 7.72
C LYS A 19 8.50 16.89 8.09
N GLN A 20 8.25 16.14 9.15
CA GLN A 20 9.13 15.04 9.55
C GLN A 20 9.10 13.90 8.51
N ILE A 21 7.92 13.63 7.94
CA ILE A 21 7.74 12.67 6.85
C ILE A 21 8.47 13.13 5.58
N ASP A 22 8.29 14.40 5.19
CA ASP A 22 9.01 14.97 4.05
C ASP A 22 10.53 14.81 4.23
N ASP A 23 11.06 15.25 5.38
CA ASP A 23 12.50 15.21 5.66
C ASP A 23 13.06 13.78 5.68
N VAL A 24 12.35 12.83 6.31
CA VAL A 24 12.83 11.45 6.43
C VAL A 24 12.79 10.72 5.10
N ILE A 25 11.79 10.97 4.24
CA ILE A 25 11.70 10.34 2.91
C ILE A 25 12.85 10.79 2.02
N HIS A 26 13.18 12.08 1.98
CA HIS A 26 14.35 12.55 1.23
C HIS A 26 15.63 11.85 1.69
N ARG A 27 15.83 11.74 3.01
CA ARG A 27 17.01 11.04 3.57
C ARG A 27 17.03 9.55 3.26
N LEU A 28 15.87 8.90 3.17
CA LEU A 28 15.76 7.48 2.78
C LEU A 28 16.15 7.29 1.32
N LEU A 29 15.61 8.13 0.43
CA LEU A 29 15.93 8.13 -1.00
C LEU A 29 17.43 8.40 -1.23
N ASP A 30 18.00 9.40 -0.55
CA ASP A 30 19.43 9.75 -0.61
C ASP A 30 20.34 8.59 -0.14
N ARG A 31 19.83 7.70 0.73
CA ARG A 31 20.53 6.51 1.23
C ARG A 31 20.29 5.25 0.39
N GLY A 32 19.60 5.41 -0.75
CA GLY A 32 19.37 4.36 -1.73
C GLY A 32 18.17 3.46 -1.45
N VAL A 33 17.27 3.85 -0.54
CA VAL A 33 15.97 3.15 -0.39
C VAL A 33 15.08 3.58 -1.55
N SER A 34 14.68 2.63 -2.40
CA SER A 34 13.74 2.93 -3.50
C SER A 34 12.38 3.35 -2.95
N SER A 35 11.67 4.24 -3.65
CA SER A 35 10.28 4.60 -3.33
C SER A 35 9.34 3.38 -3.29
N ASP A 36 9.66 2.31 -4.03
CA ASP A 36 8.91 1.06 -4.02
C ASP A 36 8.98 0.30 -2.68
N TYR A 37 9.93 0.67 -1.81
CA TYR A 37 10.09 0.12 -0.47
C TYR A 37 9.68 1.11 0.63
N ILE A 38 9.06 2.23 0.26
CA ILE A 38 8.60 3.25 1.19
C ILE A 38 7.09 3.34 1.11
N SER A 39 6.45 3.20 2.26
CA SER A 39 5.01 3.24 2.44
C SER A 39 4.65 4.31 3.45
N VAL A 40 3.63 5.11 3.15
CA VAL A 40 3.13 6.13 4.07
C VAL A 40 1.61 6.08 4.15
N LEU A 41 1.09 6.22 5.36
CA LEU A 41 -0.32 6.46 5.61
C LEU A 41 -0.46 7.74 6.41
N GLY A 42 -1.44 8.55 6.05
CA GLY A 42 -1.79 9.75 6.79
C GLY A 42 -3.26 10.08 6.61
N ARG A 43 -3.85 10.74 7.61
CA ARG A 43 -5.23 11.21 7.51
C ARG A 43 -5.29 12.52 6.74
N ASN A 44 -6.20 12.60 5.76
CA ASN A 44 -6.44 13.85 5.07
C ASN A 44 -7.48 14.68 5.83
N PHE A 45 -7.17 15.93 6.16
CA PHE A 45 -8.10 16.82 6.86
C PHE A 45 -9.04 17.55 5.89
N GLN A 46 -10.33 17.55 6.26
CA GLN A 46 -11.49 18.15 5.58
C GLN A 46 -12.11 17.37 4.40
N SER A 47 -12.60 16.17 4.68
CA SER A 47 -13.72 15.61 3.94
C SER A 47 -14.80 15.13 4.93
N GLU A 48 -15.94 15.82 4.97
CA GLU A 48 -17.16 15.35 5.67
C GLU A 48 -17.90 14.27 4.87
N THR A 49 -17.48 14.01 3.63
CA THR A 49 -18.10 12.98 2.81
C THR A 49 -17.56 11.61 3.17
N ARG A 50 -18.46 10.73 3.60
CA ARG A 50 -18.23 9.27 3.63
C ARG A 50 -18.10 8.80 2.19
N ILE A 51 -16.89 8.87 1.64
CA ILE A 51 -16.60 8.19 0.39
C ILE A 51 -16.52 6.71 0.72
N ALA A 52 -17.59 5.97 0.42
CA ALA A 52 -17.55 4.52 0.37
C ALA A 52 -17.07 4.13 -1.03
N GLY A 53 -15.86 3.58 -1.12
CA GLY A 53 -15.24 3.17 -2.38
C GLY A 53 -13.97 3.94 -2.75
N PHE A 54 -13.11 3.30 -3.55
CA PHE A 54 -11.79 3.80 -3.92
C PHE A 54 -11.84 5.07 -4.75
N ILE A 55 -10.95 6.02 -4.46
CA ILE A 55 -10.70 7.21 -5.28
C ILE A 55 -9.20 7.22 -5.59
N THR A 56 -8.84 7.08 -6.88
CA THR A 56 -7.43 7.15 -7.35
C THR A 56 -6.88 8.58 -7.26
N LYS A 57 -5.55 8.81 -7.38
CA LYS A 57 -4.99 10.18 -7.47
C LYS A 57 -5.77 11.06 -8.47
N ARG A 58 -6.20 10.47 -9.59
CA ARG A 58 -6.98 11.13 -10.65
C ARG A 58 -8.42 11.44 -10.22
N ASP A 59 -9.08 10.51 -9.55
CA ASP A 59 -10.43 10.71 -9.02
C ASP A 59 -10.44 11.65 -7.81
N VAL A 60 -9.33 11.81 -7.10
CA VAL A 60 -9.17 12.79 -6.01
C VAL A 60 -9.08 14.19 -6.61
N ILE A 61 -8.25 14.37 -7.65
CA ILE A 61 -8.09 15.64 -8.36
C ILE A 61 -9.40 16.06 -9.04
N LEU A 62 -10.12 15.12 -9.66
CA LEU A 62 -11.41 15.38 -10.30
C LEU A 62 -12.60 15.42 -9.32
N GLY A 63 -12.52 14.69 -8.21
CA GLY A 63 -13.55 14.54 -7.20
C GLY A 63 -13.59 15.69 -6.19
N GLY A 64 -12.46 16.28 -5.83
CA GLY A 64 -12.40 17.47 -4.96
C GLY A 64 -13.21 18.66 -5.50
N LEU A 65 -13.36 18.76 -6.81
CA LEU A 65 -14.23 19.73 -7.50
C LEU A 65 -15.74 19.41 -7.39
N ARG A 66 -16.12 18.12 -7.23
CA ARG A 66 -17.52 17.68 -7.20
C ARG A 66 -18.08 17.52 -5.78
N THR A 67 -17.26 17.09 -4.83
CA THR A 67 -17.69 16.81 -3.44
C THR A 67 -17.33 17.92 -2.45
N GLY A 68 -16.65 18.99 -2.89
CA GLY A 68 -16.21 20.09 -2.02
C GLY A 68 -15.12 19.69 -1.02
N ALA A 69 -14.53 18.51 -1.19
CA ALA A 69 -13.43 18.04 -0.37
C ALA A 69 -12.15 18.80 -0.74
N ILE A 70 -11.57 19.49 0.25
CA ILE A 70 -10.25 20.11 0.10
C ILE A 70 -9.24 19.03 0.45
N PHE A 71 -8.61 18.43 -0.56
CA PHE A 71 -7.50 17.52 -0.33
C PHE A 71 -6.24 18.34 0.00
N GLY A 72 -6.10 18.72 1.27
CA GLY A 72 -5.05 19.58 1.78
C GLY A 72 -3.78 18.82 2.19
N SER A 73 -2.67 19.57 2.24
CA SER A 73 -1.33 19.27 2.78
C SER A 73 -0.61 18.00 2.30
N LEU A 74 -1.20 16.81 2.39
CA LEU A 74 -0.60 15.52 2.07
C LEU A 74 -0.23 15.36 0.59
N PHE A 75 -1.03 15.90 -0.35
CA PHE A 75 -0.81 15.77 -1.80
C PHE A 75 0.41 16.54 -2.36
N GLY A 76 1.13 17.31 -1.55
CA GLY A 76 2.16 18.25 -2.02
C GLY A 76 3.53 17.63 -2.31
N SER A 77 4.34 17.43 -1.26
CA SER A 77 5.80 17.25 -1.43
C SER A 77 6.22 15.77 -1.45
N PHE A 78 6.13 15.02 -0.34
CA PHE A 78 6.59 13.63 -0.34
C PHE A 78 5.73 12.66 -1.16
N LEU A 79 4.41 12.86 -1.25
CA LEU A 79 3.54 11.97 -2.05
C LEU A 79 3.83 12.04 -3.55
N SER A 80 4.54 13.09 -4.01
CA SER A 80 5.06 13.18 -5.38
C SER A 80 6.25 12.25 -5.62
N LEU A 81 6.97 11.90 -4.55
CA LEU A 81 8.14 11.02 -4.57
C LEU A 81 7.76 9.54 -4.40
N LEU A 82 6.51 9.26 -3.98
CA LEU A 82 6.02 7.91 -3.75
C LEU A 82 5.12 7.41 -4.88
N THR A 83 5.22 6.12 -5.16
CA THR A 83 4.41 5.41 -6.15
C THR A 83 3.06 4.98 -5.55
N GLY A 84 2.08 4.75 -6.45
CA GLY A 84 0.69 4.33 -6.14
C GLY A 84 0.06 4.92 -4.87
N VAL A 85 -0.31 6.19 -4.96
CA VAL A 85 -1.08 6.87 -3.92
C VAL A 85 -2.57 6.64 -4.17
N GLY A 86 -3.30 6.28 -3.12
CA GLY A 86 -4.75 6.13 -3.13
C GLY A 86 -5.38 6.71 -1.87
N VAL A 87 -6.68 6.98 -1.94
CA VAL A 87 -7.50 7.34 -0.77
C VAL A 87 -8.46 6.21 -0.49
N LEU A 88 -8.50 5.77 0.77
CA LEU A 88 -9.40 4.75 1.25
C LEU A 88 -10.12 5.20 2.53
N PHE A 89 -11.35 4.74 2.70
CA PHE A 89 -12.06 4.91 3.96
C PHE A 89 -11.80 3.69 4.84
N ILE A 90 -11.10 3.89 5.94
CA ILE A 90 -10.86 2.85 6.95
C ILE A 90 -11.93 3.02 8.04
N PRO A 91 -12.68 1.96 8.41
CA PRO A 91 -13.59 2.00 9.56
C PRO A 91 -12.88 2.51 10.82
N PHE A 92 -13.56 3.33 11.63
CA PHE A 92 -13.06 4.00 12.84
C PHE A 92 -12.01 5.09 12.60
N VAL A 93 -11.09 4.92 11.65
CA VAL A 93 -10.04 5.91 11.32
C VAL A 93 -10.55 7.05 10.42
N GLY A 94 -11.42 6.72 9.47
CA GLY A 94 -11.94 7.65 8.46
C GLY A 94 -11.12 7.65 7.16
N PRO A 95 -11.24 8.73 6.34
CA PRO A 95 -10.50 8.85 5.09
C PRO A 95 -8.98 8.95 5.32
N ILE A 96 -8.25 7.97 4.79
CA ILE A 96 -6.79 7.86 4.87
C ILE A 96 -6.23 7.94 3.46
N VAL A 97 -5.13 8.67 3.32
CA VAL A 97 -4.26 8.62 2.16
C VAL A 97 -3.20 7.57 2.43
N ALA A 98 -3.07 6.61 1.52
CA ALA A 98 -2.00 5.62 1.55
C ALA A 98 -1.14 5.75 0.29
N ALA A 99 0.16 5.55 0.44
CA ALA A 99 1.16 5.60 -0.62
C ALA A 99 2.12 4.44 -0.47
N GLY A 100 2.62 3.93 -1.59
CA GLY A 100 3.52 2.78 -1.62
C GLY A 100 2.80 1.44 -1.38
N PRO A 101 3.57 0.35 -1.18
CA PRO A 101 3.05 -1.02 -1.09
C PRO A 101 1.90 -1.22 -0.10
N ILE A 102 1.91 -0.52 1.04
CA ILE A 102 0.81 -0.63 2.03
C ILE A 102 -0.54 -0.17 1.47
N GLY A 103 -0.53 0.71 0.46
CA GLY A 103 -1.72 1.09 -0.29
C GLY A 103 -2.36 -0.15 -0.92
N ALA A 104 -1.62 -0.90 -1.75
CA ALA A 104 -2.11 -2.13 -2.38
C ALA A 104 -2.64 -3.14 -1.34
N ILE A 105 -1.94 -3.29 -0.22
CA ILE A 105 -2.37 -4.21 0.84
C ILE A 105 -3.72 -3.78 1.43
N LEU A 106 -3.90 -2.49 1.70
CA LEU A 106 -5.17 -1.99 2.20
C LEU A 106 -6.27 -2.09 1.13
N LEU A 107 -5.95 -1.88 -0.15
CA LEU A 107 -6.87 -2.07 -1.27
C LEU A 107 -7.34 -3.53 -1.34
N GLY A 108 -6.40 -4.48 -1.34
CA GLY A 108 -6.70 -5.90 -1.42
C GLY A 108 -7.43 -6.42 -0.17
N ALA A 109 -7.17 -5.85 1.01
CA ALA A 109 -7.94 -6.16 2.21
C ALA A 109 -9.38 -5.64 2.09
N ALA A 110 -9.57 -4.42 1.57
CA ALA A 110 -10.89 -3.82 1.38
C ALA A 110 -11.72 -4.52 0.28
N SER A 111 -11.08 -5.09 -0.75
CA SER A 111 -11.75 -5.92 -1.75
C SER A 111 -11.99 -7.37 -1.29
N GLY A 112 -11.51 -7.76 -0.11
CA GLY A 112 -11.61 -9.14 0.39
C GLY A 112 -10.56 -10.10 -0.19
N ALA A 113 -9.69 -9.62 -1.08
CA ALA A 113 -8.63 -10.41 -1.73
C ALA A 113 -7.42 -10.71 -0.83
N LEU A 114 -7.26 -10.01 0.30
CA LEU A 114 -6.17 -10.27 1.25
C LEU A 114 -6.69 -10.69 2.63
N ALA A 115 -7.98 -10.55 2.90
CA ALA A 115 -8.59 -10.82 4.19
C ALA A 115 -10.00 -11.38 3.99
N GLY A 116 -10.12 -12.70 4.00
CA GLY A 116 -11.41 -13.39 3.87
C GLY A 116 -12.48 -12.79 4.79
N SER A 117 -13.54 -12.27 4.17
CA SER A 117 -14.89 -12.07 4.72
C SER A 117 -14.99 -11.67 6.21
N ALA A 118 -14.56 -10.46 6.59
CA ALA A 118 -15.21 -9.62 7.61
C ALA A 118 -14.40 -8.33 7.80
N GLY A 119 -15.06 -7.17 7.69
CA GLY A 119 -14.54 -5.82 7.95
C GLY A 119 -13.20 -5.75 8.71
N ALA A 120 -12.11 -5.75 7.94
CA ALA A 120 -10.75 -5.76 8.43
C ALA A 120 -10.26 -4.31 8.60
N GLY A 121 -10.55 -3.71 9.75
CA GLY A 121 -9.98 -2.40 10.12
C GLY A 121 -8.45 -2.42 10.11
N LEU A 122 -7.80 -1.26 10.13
CA LEU A 122 -6.34 -1.16 10.00
C LEU A 122 -5.56 -2.12 10.93
N VAL A 123 -6.05 -2.32 12.16
CA VAL A 123 -5.46 -3.28 13.11
C VAL A 123 -5.30 -4.66 12.51
N SER A 124 -6.36 -5.21 11.93
CA SER A 124 -6.33 -6.57 11.36
C SER A 124 -5.33 -6.71 10.20
N VAL A 125 -5.21 -5.67 9.37
CA VAL A 125 -4.23 -5.64 8.27
C VAL A 125 -2.81 -5.62 8.82
N LEU A 126 -2.53 -4.75 9.78
CA LEU A 126 -1.21 -4.67 10.41
C LEU A 126 -0.86 -5.97 11.16
N THR A 127 -1.84 -6.60 11.81
CA THR A 127 -1.66 -7.91 12.49
C THR A 127 -1.37 -9.03 11.48
N ALA A 128 -2.05 -9.05 10.33
CA ALA A 128 -1.74 -9.99 9.24
C ALA A 128 -0.29 -9.79 8.72
N LEU A 129 0.18 -8.53 8.71
CA LEU A 129 1.57 -8.18 8.42
C LEU A 129 2.54 -8.54 9.55
N GLY A 130 2.10 -9.21 10.62
CA GLY A 130 2.97 -9.71 11.69
C GLY A 130 3.25 -8.69 12.79
N MET A 131 2.51 -7.59 12.84
CA MET A 131 2.51 -6.68 13.99
C MET A 131 1.71 -7.30 15.14
N SER A 132 2.09 -7.03 16.40
CA SER A 132 1.23 -7.40 17.53
C SER A 132 -0.04 -6.55 17.55
N GLU A 133 -1.15 -7.11 18.01
CA GLU A 133 -2.44 -6.42 18.07
C GLU A 133 -2.39 -5.13 18.91
N ASP A 134 -1.67 -5.15 20.05
CA ASP A 134 -1.45 -3.96 20.87
C ASP A 134 -0.78 -2.84 20.08
N LYS A 135 0.26 -3.18 19.31
CA LYS A 135 1.03 -2.20 18.53
C LYS A 135 0.22 -1.69 17.34
N ALA A 136 -0.51 -2.56 16.66
CA ALA A 136 -1.42 -2.21 15.59
C ALA A 136 -2.53 -1.26 16.08
N THR A 137 -3.03 -1.48 17.30
CA THR A 137 -4.05 -0.62 17.94
C THR A 137 -3.49 0.75 18.27
N VAL A 138 -2.24 0.82 18.76
CA VAL A 138 -1.54 2.10 18.93
C VAL A 138 -1.44 2.83 17.60
N TYR A 139 -1.00 2.18 16.52
CA TYR A 139 -0.87 2.82 15.20
C TYR A 139 -2.21 3.35 14.68
N GLN A 140 -3.29 2.57 14.83
CA GLN A 140 -4.63 3.01 14.48
C GLN A 140 -5.03 4.28 15.26
N THR A 141 -4.83 4.28 16.57
CA THR A 141 -5.15 5.43 17.45
C THR A 141 -4.34 6.67 17.05
N ARG A 142 -3.09 6.50 16.66
CA ARG A 142 -2.21 7.60 16.25
C ARG A 142 -2.61 8.18 14.89
N LEU A 143 -2.98 7.34 13.93
CA LEU A 143 -3.55 7.77 12.64
C LEU A 143 -4.91 8.47 12.82
N GLU A 144 -5.74 7.98 13.74
CA GLU A 144 -7.00 8.64 14.14
C GLU A 144 -6.75 10.05 14.67
N ALA A 145 -5.69 10.24 15.46
CA ALA A 145 -5.23 11.54 15.96
C ALA A 145 -4.63 12.46 14.88
N GLY A 146 -4.51 12.00 13.63
CA GLY A 146 -3.99 12.79 12.51
C GLY A 146 -2.48 12.71 12.32
N GLU A 147 -1.81 11.78 13.02
CA GLU A 147 -0.39 11.50 12.82
C GLU A 147 -0.18 10.63 11.55
N PHE A 148 1.08 10.36 11.21
CA PHE A 148 1.49 9.66 9.99
C PHE A 148 2.18 8.36 10.35
N LEU A 149 1.88 7.29 9.61
CA LEU A 149 2.60 6.02 9.68
C LEU A 149 3.53 5.91 8.48
N LEU A 150 4.83 5.76 8.74
CA LEU A 150 5.84 5.43 7.74
C LEU A 150 6.23 3.96 7.92
N MET A 151 6.32 3.22 6.82
CA MET A 151 6.88 1.86 6.78
C MET A 151 7.93 1.81 5.69
N ILE A 152 9.09 1.23 6.00
CA ILE A 152 10.19 1.05 5.06
C ILE A 152 10.67 -0.40 5.06
N GLU A 153 10.94 -0.92 3.88
CA GLU A 153 11.48 -2.27 3.72
C GLU A 153 12.98 -2.18 3.45
N VAL A 154 13.78 -2.81 4.31
CA VAL A 154 15.23 -2.62 4.34
C VAL A 154 15.99 -3.95 4.42
N PRO A 155 17.25 -3.98 3.94
CA PRO A 155 18.14 -5.12 4.13
C PRO A 155 18.39 -5.41 5.62
N ILE A 156 18.54 -6.69 5.98
CA ILE A 156 18.75 -7.10 7.37
C ILE A 156 20.03 -6.50 7.96
N ASN A 157 21.09 -6.36 7.15
CA ASN A 157 22.38 -5.82 7.56
C ASN A 157 22.37 -4.30 7.78
N ARG A 158 21.36 -3.59 7.27
CA ARG A 158 21.20 -2.13 7.42
C ARG A 158 20.05 -1.73 8.34
N SER A 159 19.34 -2.68 8.95
CA SER A 159 18.15 -2.37 9.75
C SER A 159 18.45 -1.43 10.92
N GLY A 160 19.60 -1.58 11.58
CA GLY A 160 20.01 -0.68 12.67
C GLY A 160 20.30 0.75 12.22
N GLU A 161 20.89 0.92 11.02
CA GLU A 161 21.14 2.24 10.43
C GLU A 161 19.82 2.98 10.17
N PHE A 162 18.86 2.28 9.55
CA PHE A 162 17.56 2.86 9.22
C PHE A 162 16.69 3.09 10.45
N GLN A 163 16.75 2.21 11.45
CA GLN A 163 16.09 2.45 12.74
C GLN A 163 16.57 3.76 13.38
N LEU A 164 17.89 3.96 13.49
CA LEU A 164 18.46 5.20 14.04
C LEU A 164 18.10 6.44 13.21
N LEU A 165 17.99 6.29 11.88
CA LEU A 165 17.52 7.38 11.01
C LEU A 165 16.09 7.78 11.34
N LEU A 166 15.18 6.82 11.56
CA LEU A 166 13.80 7.12 11.95
C LEU A 166 13.75 7.78 13.34
N GLU A 167 14.46 7.22 14.33
CA GLU A 167 14.55 7.77 15.69
C GLU A 167 15.06 9.22 15.68
N SER A 168 16.18 9.48 15.02
CA SER A 168 16.77 10.82 14.93
C SER A 168 15.95 11.82 14.10
N SER A 169 15.02 11.34 13.28
CA SER A 169 14.07 12.18 12.54
C SER A 169 12.78 12.44 13.32
N GLY A 170 12.70 11.97 14.58
CA GLY A 170 11.55 12.16 15.47
C GLY A 170 10.46 11.11 15.29
N GLY A 171 10.81 9.94 14.77
CA GLY A 171 9.92 8.79 14.69
C GLY A 171 9.63 8.21 16.08
N GLU A 172 8.36 8.03 16.37
CA GLU A 172 7.84 7.44 17.60
C GLU A 172 7.29 6.03 17.32
N GLU A 173 7.03 5.27 18.38
CA GLU A 173 6.40 3.95 18.31
C GLU A 173 7.06 2.98 17.31
N ILE A 174 8.39 3.01 17.20
CA ILE A 174 9.11 2.20 16.21
C ILE A 174 8.86 0.71 16.43
N ASN A 175 8.66 -0.01 15.34
CA ASN A 175 8.49 -1.45 15.31
C ASN A 175 9.24 -2.07 14.13
N ILE A 176 9.84 -3.24 14.34
CA ILE A 176 10.54 -4.00 13.30
C ILE A 176 9.86 -5.35 13.13
N ILE A 177 9.49 -5.66 11.90
CA ILE A 177 8.90 -6.93 11.51
C ILE A 177 9.93 -7.70 10.66
N GLY A 178 10.11 -8.98 10.96
CA GLY A 178 11.05 -9.88 10.28
C GLY A 178 10.64 -10.35 8.88
N LYS A 179 9.76 -9.61 8.21
CA LYS A 179 9.30 -9.86 6.83
C LYS A 179 9.07 -8.54 6.11
N THR A 180 9.15 -8.57 4.79
CA THR A 180 8.75 -7.50 3.87
C THR A 180 7.23 -7.40 3.78
N LEU A 181 6.75 -6.30 3.20
CA LEU A 181 5.35 -6.21 2.81
C LEU A 181 5.10 -7.22 1.66
N PRO A 182 3.92 -7.83 1.56
CA PRO A 182 3.57 -8.67 0.42
C PRO A 182 3.55 -7.82 -0.85
N HIS A 183 4.31 -8.26 -1.84
CA HIS A 183 4.33 -7.71 -3.20
C HIS A 183 3.79 -8.79 -4.15
N PRO A 184 2.94 -8.47 -5.14
CA PRO A 184 2.38 -9.46 -6.07
C PRO A 184 3.46 -10.22 -6.82
N CYS A 185 4.49 -9.48 -7.23
CA CYS A 185 5.66 -9.96 -7.92
C CYS A 185 6.89 -9.18 -7.40
N PRO A 186 8.00 -9.85 -7.03
CA PRO A 186 9.24 -9.17 -6.65
C PRO A 186 9.92 -8.45 -7.85
N GLY A 187 9.47 -8.74 -9.07
CA GLY A 187 9.91 -8.19 -10.35
C GLY A 187 8.95 -8.63 -11.45
N LYS A 188 9.44 -9.08 -12.60
CA LYS A 188 8.56 -9.73 -13.60
C LYS A 188 8.14 -11.12 -13.11
N CYS A 189 6.85 -11.40 -13.12
CA CYS A 189 6.33 -12.75 -12.87
C CYS A 189 6.47 -13.59 -14.15
N LYS A 190 7.11 -14.76 -14.09
CA LYS A 190 7.25 -15.66 -15.26
C LYS A 190 6.07 -16.61 -15.39
N ASN A 191 5.50 -17.02 -14.26
CA ASN A 191 4.37 -17.94 -14.18
C ASN A 191 3.57 -17.71 -12.88
N SER A 192 2.50 -18.48 -12.70
CA SER A 192 1.62 -18.42 -11.53
C SER A 192 2.30 -18.70 -10.19
N ASP A 193 3.41 -19.43 -10.18
CA ASP A 193 4.13 -19.75 -8.94
C ASP A 193 4.98 -18.58 -8.43
N ASP A 194 5.27 -17.60 -9.30
CA ASP A 194 5.93 -16.36 -8.91
C ASP A 194 4.98 -15.34 -8.27
N LEU A 195 3.66 -15.56 -8.38
CA LEU A 195 2.66 -14.71 -7.74
C LEU A 195 2.72 -14.89 -6.23
N SER A 196 2.50 -13.81 -5.50
CA SER A 196 2.31 -13.87 -4.06
C SER A 196 1.16 -14.86 -3.73
N PRO A 197 1.27 -15.62 -2.61
CA PRO A 197 0.24 -16.59 -2.23
C PRO A 197 -1.16 -16.00 -2.25
N GLU A 198 -1.30 -14.75 -1.81
CA GLU A 198 -2.58 -14.06 -1.71
C GLU A 198 -3.18 -13.77 -3.09
N VAL A 199 -2.40 -13.27 -4.05
CA VAL A 199 -2.88 -13.07 -5.43
C VAL A 199 -3.21 -14.40 -6.09
N ARG A 200 -2.39 -15.42 -5.86
CA ARG A 200 -2.59 -16.75 -6.45
C ARG A 200 -3.84 -17.45 -5.91
N THR A 201 -4.18 -17.33 -4.64
CA THR A 201 -5.35 -17.99 -4.05
C THR A 201 -6.68 -17.33 -4.42
N HIS A 202 -6.67 -16.04 -4.77
CA HIS A 202 -7.88 -15.28 -5.08
C HIS A 202 -8.18 -15.16 -6.59
N LEU A 203 -7.33 -15.72 -7.46
CA LEU A 203 -7.50 -15.71 -8.91
C LEU A 203 -7.61 -17.15 -9.45
N SER A 204 -8.53 -17.40 -10.38
CA SER A 204 -8.50 -18.65 -11.17
C SER A 204 -7.22 -18.74 -12.01
N PRO A 205 -6.80 -19.95 -12.47
CA PRO A 205 -5.63 -20.08 -13.34
C PRO A 205 -5.67 -19.17 -14.58
N GLU A 206 -6.85 -18.97 -15.17
CA GLU A 206 -7.06 -18.05 -16.29
C GLU A 206 -6.89 -16.59 -15.86
N ALA A 207 -7.47 -16.19 -14.73
CA ALA A 207 -7.33 -14.84 -14.19
C ALA A 207 -5.88 -14.53 -13.76
N GLN A 208 -5.15 -15.51 -13.22
CA GLN A 208 -3.72 -15.40 -12.89
C GLN A 208 -2.89 -15.08 -14.15
N ASN A 209 -3.15 -15.77 -15.27
CA ASN A 209 -2.45 -15.51 -16.52
C ASN A 209 -2.71 -14.09 -17.05
N ILE A 210 -3.97 -13.64 -17.01
CA ILE A 210 -4.33 -12.26 -17.41
C ILE A 210 -3.64 -11.24 -16.51
N PHE A 211 -3.61 -11.49 -15.20
CA PHE A 211 -2.93 -10.64 -14.24
C PHE A 211 -1.44 -10.51 -14.58
N ILE A 212 -0.75 -11.65 -14.74
CA ILE A 212 0.70 -11.69 -15.05
C ILE A 212 1.00 -10.98 -16.38
N GLU A 213 0.21 -11.25 -17.42
CA GLU A 213 0.39 -10.63 -18.73
C GLU A 213 0.27 -9.11 -18.64
N ARG A 214 -0.80 -8.63 -17.99
CA ARG A 214 -1.07 -7.20 -17.87
C ARG A 214 -0.02 -6.50 -17.00
N TYR A 215 0.37 -7.13 -15.89
CA TYR A 215 1.40 -6.64 -14.98
C TYR A 215 2.75 -6.49 -15.69
N ASN A 216 3.20 -7.55 -16.37
CA ASN A 216 4.48 -7.53 -17.09
C ASN A 216 4.47 -6.55 -18.27
N THR A 217 3.33 -6.39 -18.94
CA THR A 217 3.17 -5.40 -20.02
C THR A 217 3.35 -3.99 -19.48
N ALA A 218 2.69 -3.65 -18.36
CA ALA A 218 2.84 -2.34 -17.72
C ALA A 218 4.30 -2.08 -17.29
N LEU A 219 4.97 -3.08 -16.72
CA LEU A 219 6.40 -2.97 -16.39
C LEU A 219 7.28 -2.74 -17.63
N ASN A 220 6.98 -3.37 -18.77
CA ASN A 220 7.70 -3.13 -20.02
C ASN A 220 7.51 -1.70 -20.54
N ASP A 221 6.35 -1.09 -20.26
CA ASP A 221 6.03 0.30 -20.58
C ASP A 221 6.63 1.30 -19.56
N ASN A 222 7.56 0.83 -18.70
CA ASN A 222 8.22 1.59 -17.64
C ASN A 222 7.28 2.14 -16.55
N MET A 223 6.12 1.50 -16.35
CA MET A 223 5.29 1.78 -15.18
C MET A 223 5.97 1.20 -13.93
N ASP A 224 5.75 1.84 -12.78
CA ASP A 224 6.21 1.30 -11.50
C ASP A 224 5.42 0.03 -11.11
N LYS A 225 5.94 -0.74 -10.14
CA LYS A 225 5.36 -2.02 -9.73
C LYS A 225 3.92 -1.90 -9.24
N LEU A 226 3.60 -0.84 -8.50
CA LEU A 226 2.30 -0.64 -7.89
C LEU A 226 1.25 -0.21 -8.93
N THR A 227 1.62 0.68 -9.85
CA THR A 227 0.79 1.01 -11.01
C THR A 227 0.56 -0.22 -11.90
N SER A 228 1.59 -1.04 -12.11
CA SER A 228 1.49 -2.29 -12.88
C SER A 228 0.54 -3.30 -12.23
N GLU A 229 0.59 -3.43 -10.90
CA GLU A 229 -0.35 -4.23 -10.11
C GLU A 229 -1.79 -3.72 -10.26
N GLN A 230 -1.99 -2.42 -10.11
CA GLN A 230 -3.31 -1.82 -10.25
C GLN A 230 -3.89 -2.08 -11.65
N MET A 231 -3.09 -1.88 -12.70
CA MET A 231 -3.52 -2.14 -14.07
C MET A 231 -3.87 -3.61 -14.31
N ALA A 232 -3.20 -4.54 -13.62
CA ALA A 232 -3.48 -5.96 -13.69
C ALA A 232 -4.80 -6.32 -12.99
N TRP A 233 -5.03 -5.81 -11.78
CA TRP A 233 -6.30 -5.96 -11.06
C TRP A 233 -7.48 -5.36 -11.83
N ASP A 234 -7.32 -4.15 -12.39
CA ASP A 234 -8.34 -3.52 -13.21
C ASP A 234 -8.73 -4.39 -14.42
N GLU A 235 -7.76 -5.08 -15.01
CA GLU A 235 -8.02 -5.98 -16.14
C GLU A 235 -8.74 -7.27 -15.71
N VAL A 236 -8.38 -7.83 -14.56
CA VAL A 236 -9.11 -8.96 -13.95
C VAL A 236 -10.55 -8.54 -13.65
N HIS A 237 -10.75 -7.41 -12.95
CA HIS A 237 -12.09 -6.94 -12.58
C HIS A 237 -12.98 -6.63 -13.79
N LYS A 238 -12.40 -6.24 -14.93
CA LYS A 238 -13.18 -6.06 -16.17
C LYS A 238 -13.69 -7.37 -16.75
N ARG A 239 -12.95 -8.46 -16.57
CA ARG A 239 -13.19 -9.74 -17.25
C ARG A 239 -13.82 -10.81 -16.37
N PHE A 240 -13.69 -10.71 -15.06
CA PHE A 240 -14.14 -11.72 -14.12
C PHE A 240 -15.06 -11.12 -13.06
N ASP A 241 -15.99 -11.94 -12.57
CA ASP A 241 -16.75 -11.79 -11.33
C ASP A 241 -16.25 -12.81 -10.30
N GLU A 242 -16.45 -12.49 -9.02
CA GLU A 242 -16.14 -13.40 -7.92
C GLU A 242 -17.12 -14.58 -7.85
N ASP A 243 -16.59 -15.75 -7.49
CA ASP A 243 -17.38 -16.89 -7.09
C ASP A 243 -17.82 -16.83 -5.62
N GLU A 244 -18.55 -17.87 -5.19
CA GLU A 244 -19.07 -17.97 -3.82
C GLU A 244 -17.98 -18.03 -2.74
N ASN A 245 -16.73 -18.30 -3.12
CA ASN A 245 -15.58 -18.35 -2.22
C ASN A 245 -14.71 -17.08 -2.31
N GLY A 246 -15.14 -16.04 -3.05
CA GLY A 246 -14.38 -14.81 -3.23
C GLY A 246 -13.18 -14.97 -4.18
N VAL A 247 -13.21 -15.97 -5.06
CA VAL A 247 -12.19 -16.17 -6.10
C VAL A 247 -12.68 -15.56 -7.41
N TRP A 248 -11.85 -14.73 -8.06
CA TRP A 248 -12.15 -14.14 -9.36
C TRP A 248 -12.01 -15.19 -10.46
N SER A 249 -13.12 -15.87 -10.76
CA SER A 249 -13.14 -17.05 -11.66
C SER A 249 -14.27 -17.03 -12.70
N LYS A 250 -15.35 -16.27 -12.48
CA LYS A 250 -16.51 -16.26 -13.38
C LYS A 250 -16.29 -15.26 -14.52
N VAL A 251 -16.06 -15.73 -15.74
CA VAL A 251 -15.92 -14.83 -16.90
C VAL A 251 -17.19 -14.02 -17.10
N LYS A 252 -17.05 -12.70 -17.15
CA LYS A 252 -18.12 -11.75 -17.46
C LYS A 252 -18.60 -11.97 -18.88
N VAL A 253 -19.89 -12.30 -19.01
CA VAL A 253 -20.54 -12.35 -20.32
C VAL A 253 -20.84 -10.92 -20.73
N LEU A 254 -20.09 -10.40 -21.71
CA LEU A 254 -20.38 -9.11 -22.35
C LEU A 254 -21.81 -9.17 -22.92
N ARG A 255 -22.69 -8.28 -22.43
CA ARG A 255 -24.07 -8.15 -22.89
C ARG A 255 -24.21 -6.99 -23.86
#